data_AF-A0A7V9A2P3-F1
#
_entry.id   AF-A0A7V9A2P3-F1
#
_cell.length_a   1.000
_cell.length_b   1.000
_cell.length_c   1.000
_cell.angle_alpha   90.00
_cell.angle_beta   90.00
_cell.angle_gamma   90.00
#
_symmetry.space_group_name_H-M   'P 1'
#
loop_
_entity.id
_entity.type
_entity.pdbx_description
1 polymer ?
#
loop_
_entity_poly.entity_id
_entity_poly.type
_entity_poly.pdbx_seq_one_letter_code
_entity_poly.pdbx_strand_id
1 'polypeptide(L)'
;MRKKHPEWSGSAIERRFQMIEALIDDTVVAPDGDYDFSGTDSGDFHVHAAAVAGNVHYILTDNRPVHFTSRPDEEQYEIIKSDDFFNLVADSNQPGFIDAVAGQFEYYSQPGVVKDPLHVALHRAGCPNFAKRVKLALRQIALQQ
;
A
#
# COMPACT_ATOMS: atom_id res chain seq x y z
N MET A 1 7.09 2.49 12.52
CA MET A 1 8.23 1.56 12.75
C MET A 1 8.74 1.56 14.19
N ARG A 2 9.08 2.70 14.80
CA ARG A 2 9.56 2.77 16.20
C ARG A 2 8.65 2.13 17.25
N LYS A 3 7.31 2.22 17.09
CA LYS A 3 6.35 1.57 18.00
C LYS A 3 6.46 0.04 18.02
N LYS A 4 6.84 -0.59 16.89
CA LYS A 4 6.96 -2.05 16.76
C LYS A 4 8.40 -2.56 16.95
N HIS A 5 9.39 -1.71 16.66
CA HIS A 5 10.82 -2.01 16.77
C HIS A 5 11.56 -0.86 17.46
N PRO A 6 11.35 -0.66 18.78
CA PRO A 6 12.02 0.40 19.52
C PRO A 6 13.55 0.22 19.59
N GLU A 7 14.04 -1.00 19.38
CA GLU A 7 15.45 -1.39 19.42
C GLU A 7 16.24 -1.06 18.15
N TRP A 8 15.56 -0.73 17.05
CA TRP A 8 16.24 -0.43 15.79
C TRP A 8 17.04 0.86 15.88
N SER A 9 18.27 0.84 15.33
CA SER A 9 19.09 2.04 15.25
C SER A 9 18.40 3.13 14.42
N GLY A 10 18.72 4.38 14.71
CA GLY A 10 18.25 5.52 13.91
C GLY A 10 18.56 5.34 12.42
N SER A 11 19.76 4.86 12.11
CA SER A 11 20.21 4.59 10.74
C SER A 11 19.41 3.50 10.02
N ALA A 12 18.96 2.45 10.72
CA ALA A 12 18.14 1.39 10.13
C ALA A 12 16.75 1.91 9.76
N ILE A 13 16.20 2.82 10.57
CA ILE A 13 14.93 3.48 10.31
C ILE A 13 15.07 4.46 9.14
N GLU A 14 16.10 5.29 9.15
CA GLU A 14 16.39 6.28 8.11
C GLU A 14 16.58 5.64 6.75
N ARG A 15 17.36 4.55 6.65
CA ARG A 15 17.54 3.81 5.41
C ARG A 15 16.21 3.33 4.81
N ARG A 16 15.25 2.91 5.65
CA ARG A 16 13.93 2.50 5.16
C ARG A 16 13.11 3.67 4.65
N PHE A 17 13.20 4.84 5.29
CA PHE A 17 12.56 6.04 4.79
C PHE A 17 13.13 6.45 3.43
N GLN A 18 14.46 6.46 3.28
CA GLN A 18 15.11 6.77 2.00
C GLN A 18 14.68 5.82 0.87
N MET A 19 14.51 4.53 1.15
CA MET A 19 14.01 3.57 0.17
C MET A 19 12.57 3.85 -0.26
N ILE A 20 11.73 4.36 0.65
CA ILE A 20 10.34 4.73 0.36
C ILE A 20 10.31 6.03 -0.44
N GLU A 21 11.05 7.05 0.00
CA GLU A 21 11.15 8.35 -0.68
C GLU A 21 11.67 8.22 -2.12
N ALA A 22 12.63 7.32 -2.37
CA ALA A 22 13.13 7.06 -3.72
C ALA A 22 12.09 6.49 -4.69
N LEU A 23 10.92 6.06 -4.20
CA LEU A 23 9.81 5.51 -4.99
C LEU A 23 8.63 6.49 -5.09
N ILE A 24 8.73 7.69 -4.49
CA ILE A 24 7.64 8.67 -4.42
C ILE A 24 8.06 9.91 -5.19
N ASP A 25 7.23 10.31 -6.15
CA ASP A 25 7.49 11.51 -6.98
C ASP A 25 7.23 12.81 -6.20
N ASP A 26 6.17 12.84 -5.38
CA ASP A 26 5.74 14.02 -4.63
C ASP A 26 5.37 13.69 -3.17
N THR A 27 5.76 14.56 -2.24
CA THR A 27 5.43 14.44 -0.82
C THR A 27 4.80 15.73 -0.30
N VAL A 28 3.62 15.62 0.31
CA VAL A 28 3.00 16.74 1.02
C VAL A 28 3.49 16.72 2.47
N VAL A 29 4.28 17.74 2.84
CA VAL A 29 4.79 17.91 4.20
C VAL A 29 4.01 19.02 4.89
N ALA A 30 3.41 18.70 6.04
CA ALA A 30 2.68 19.65 6.90
C ALA A 30 1.54 20.40 6.19
N PRO A 31 0.43 19.70 5.85
CA PRO A 31 -0.77 20.37 5.36
C PRO A 31 -1.30 21.36 6.42
N ASP A 32 -1.94 22.43 5.97
CA ASP A 32 -2.54 23.42 6.87
C ASP A 32 -3.57 22.77 7.81
N GLY A 33 -3.78 23.34 9.00
CA GLY A 33 -4.64 22.76 10.03
C GLY A 33 -6.13 23.10 9.91
N ASP A 34 -6.55 23.84 8.88
CA ASP A 34 -7.87 24.48 8.78
C ASP A 34 -8.72 23.85 7.66
N TYR A 35 -8.84 22.52 7.67
CA TYR A 35 -9.70 21.76 6.76
C TYR A 35 -10.94 21.25 7.50
N ASP A 36 -12.11 21.29 6.86
CA ASP A 36 -13.32 20.67 7.40
C ASP A 36 -13.14 19.16 7.43
N PHE A 37 -13.45 18.53 8.56
CA PHE A 37 -13.22 17.10 8.76
C PHE A 37 -14.45 16.42 9.33
N SER A 38 -15.05 15.57 8.52
CA SER A 38 -16.26 14.83 8.87
C SER A 38 -15.98 13.39 9.35
N GLY A 39 -14.71 13.00 9.47
CA GLY A 39 -14.27 11.67 9.88
C GLY A 39 -14.51 11.38 11.37
N THR A 40 -14.70 10.10 11.68
CA THR A 40 -14.99 9.65 13.06
C THR A 40 -13.74 9.44 13.93
N ASP A 41 -12.55 9.44 13.34
CA ASP A 41 -11.29 9.30 14.07
C ASP A 41 -10.44 10.57 13.89
N SER A 42 -10.37 11.41 14.93
CA SER A 42 -9.53 12.62 14.91
C SER A 42 -8.05 12.31 14.67
N GLY A 43 -7.61 11.09 14.98
CA GLY A 43 -6.26 10.62 14.69
C GLY A 43 -5.98 10.53 13.20
N ASP A 44 -6.99 10.34 12.35
CA ASP A 44 -6.86 10.21 10.90
C ASP A 44 -7.02 11.56 10.16
N PHE A 45 -7.26 12.66 10.88
CA PHE A 45 -7.35 14.02 10.31
C PHE A 45 -6.13 14.39 9.46
N HIS A 46 -4.93 14.03 9.92
CA HIS A 46 -3.69 14.34 9.19
C HIS A 46 -3.63 13.70 7.80
N VAL A 47 -4.26 12.53 7.61
CA VAL A 47 -4.34 11.87 6.30
C VAL A 47 -5.32 12.59 5.40
N HIS A 48 -6.49 12.98 5.93
CA HIS A 48 -7.45 13.80 5.20
C HIS A 48 -6.84 15.14 4.77
N ALA A 49 -6.20 15.87 5.70
CA ALA A 49 -5.56 17.15 5.42
C ALA A 49 -4.48 17.01 4.33
N ALA A 50 -3.67 15.94 4.38
CA ALA A 50 -2.66 15.68 3.35
C ALA A 50 -3.29 15.36 1.98
N ALA A 51 -4.39 14.59 1.97
CA ALA A 51 -5.12 14.27 0.75
C ALA A 51 -5.72 15.52 0.10
N VAL A 52 -6.30 16.41 0.92
CA VAL A 52 -6.89 17.68 0.47
C VAL A 52 -5.82 18.64 -0.05
N ALA A 53 -4.75 18.85 0.72
CA ALA A 53 -3.65 19.73 0.33
C ALA A 53 -2.91 19.22 -0.92
N GLY A 54 -2.77 17.90 -1.05
CA GLY A 54 -2.11 17.26 -2.18
C GLY A 54 -2.99 17.09 -3.42
N ASN A 55 -4.29 17.42 -3.34
CA ASN A 55 -5.27 17.20 -4.41
C ASN A 55 -5.17 15.77 -4.99
N VAL A 56 -5.09 14.77 -4.10
CA VAL A 56 -4.90 13.38 -4.49
C VAL A 56 -6.23 12.74 -4.88
N HIS A 57 -6.20 11.81 -5.84
CA HIS A 57 -7.40 11.07 -6.24
C HIS A 57 -7.76 9.94 -5.28
N TYR A 58 -6.78 9.38 -4.58
CA TYR A 58 -6.98 8.21 -3.72
C TYR A 58 -6.29 8.36 -2.36
N ILE A 59 -7.00 7.97 -1.31
CA ILE A 59 -6.40 7.53 -0.05
C ILE A 59 -6.33 6.00 -0.09
N LEU A 60 -5.11 5.46 -0.19
CA LEU A 60 -4.86 4.02 -0.12
C LEU A 60 -4.73 3.57 1.34
N THR A 61 -5.73 2.84 1.85
CA THR A 61 -5.73 2.39 3.25
C THR A 61 -6.67 1.21 3.48
N ASP A 62 -6.34 0.37 4.47
CA ASP A 62 -7.21 -0.70 4.96
C ASP A 62 -7.98 -0.29 6.25
N ASN A 63 -7.86 0.97 6.69
CA ASN A 63 -8.71 1.55 7.73
C ASN A 63 -10.17 1.68 7.25
N ARG A 64 -11.10 1.96 8.17
CA ARG A 64 -12.51 2.11 7.79
C ARG A 64 -12.70 3.47 7.09
N PRO A 65 -13.40 3.55 5.97
CA PRO A 65 -13.63 4.83 5.27
C PRO A 65 -14.23 5.94 6.17
N VAL A 66 -15.14 5.55 7.07
CA VAL A 66 -15.76 6.45 8.06
C VAL A 66 -14.78 7.09 9.04
N HIS A 67 -13.55 6.58 9.12
CA HIS A 67 -12.50 7.22 9.91
C HIS A 67 -12.04 8.55 9.30
N PHE A 68 -12.10 8.68 7.97
CA PHE A 68 -11.61 9.86 7.24
C PHE A 68 -12.74 10.82 6.84
N THR A 69 -13.91 10.30 6.48
CA THR A 69 -15.06 11.14 6.10
C THR A 69 -16.36 10.40 6.37
N SER A 70 -17.41 11.13 6.76
CA SER A 70 -18.78 10.62 6.77
C SER A 70 -19.58 11.03 5.53
N ARG A 71 -18.96 11.78 4.62
CA ARG A 71 -19.59 12.36 3.42
C ARG A 71 -18.70 12.12 2.18
N PRO A 72 -18.54 10.85 1.76
CA PRO A 72 -17.61 10.50 0.68
C PRO A 72 -17.90 11.22 -0.64
N ASP A 73 -19.16 11.50 -0.94
CA ASP A 73 -19.57 12.21 -2.16
C ASP A 73 -19.20 13.71 -2.15
N GLU A 74 -18.84 14.27 -0.99
CA GLU A 74 -18.39 15.66 -0.83
C GLU A 74 -16.86 15.78 -0.86
N GLU A 75 -16.13 14.66 -0.79
CA GLU A 75 -14.67 14.66 -0.82
C GLU A 75 -14.10 14.62 -2.24
N GLN A 76 -12.94 15.22 -2.43
CA GLN A 76 -12.22 15.21 -3.72
C GLN A 76 -11.46 13.90 -4.00
N TYR A 77 -11.30 13.06 -2.97
CA TYR A 77 -10.56 11.80 -3.04
C TYR A 77 -11.51 10.61 -2.83
N GLU A 78 -11.13 9.46 -3.37
CA GLU A 78 -11.74 8.18 -3.06
C GLU A 78 -10.90 7.40 -2.04
N ILE A 79 -11.54 6.61 -1.19
CA ILE A 79 -10.83 5.72 -0.26
C ILE A 79 -10.81 4.33 -0.88
N ILE A 80 -9.61 3.84 -1.22
CA ILE A 80 -9.40 2.53 -1.86
C ILE A 80 -8.60 1.60 -0.96
N LYS A 81 -9.02 0.33 -0.91
CA LYS A 81 -8.32 -0.71 -0.13
C LYS A 81 -7.12 -1.27 -0.89
N SER A 82 -6.18 -1.83 -0.14
CA SER A 82 -4.96 -2.42 -0.71
C SER A 82 -5.25 -3.49 -1.75
N ASP A 83 -6.21 -4.39 -1.48
CA ASP A 83 -6.57 -5.46 -2.43
C ASP A 83 -7.09 -4.90 -3.77
N ASP A 84 -7.97 -3.91 -3.71
CA ASP A 84 -8.59 -3.33 -4.89
C ASP A 84 -7.58 -2.50 -5.69
N PHE A 85 -6.76 -1.70 -5.00
CA PHE A 85 -5.71 -0.90 -5.64
C PHE A 85 -4.69 -1.77 -6.37
N PHE A 86 -4.22 -2.87 -5.76
CA PHE A 86 -3.27 -3.76 -6.44
C PHE A 86 -3.87 -4.44 -7.67
N ASN A 87 -5.17 -4.78 -7.64
CA ASN A 87 -5.84 -5.28 -8.83
C ASN A 87 -5.95 -4.20 -9.91
N LEU A 88 -6.31 -2.97 -9.55
CA LEU A 88 -6.35 -1.82 -10.47
C LEU A 88 -5.00 -1.59 -11.16
N VAL A 89 -3.91 -1.60 -10.38
CA VAL A 89 -2.54 -1.48 -10.92
C VAL A 89 -2.22 -2.63 -11.86
N ALA A 90 -2.56 -3.86 -11.48
CA ALA A 90 -2.27 -5.04 -12.30
C ALA A 90 -3.10 -5.12 -13.59
N ASP A 91 -4.30 -4.52 -13.60
CA ASP A 91 -5.11 -4.34 -14.81
C ASP A 91 -4.54 -3.23 -15.71
N SER A 92 -4.02 -2.17 -15.09
CA SER A 92 -3.52 -0.99 -15.80
C SER A 92 -2.12 -1.21 -16.40
N ASN A 93 -1.30 -2.07 -15.80
CA ASN A 93 0.04 -2.41 -16.30
C ASN A 93 0.34 -3.91 -16.11
N GLN A 94 -0.23 -4.74 -17.00
CA GLN A 94 -0.05 -6.18 -16.93
C GLN A 94 1.42 -6.63 -17.06
N PRO A 95 2.25 -6.09 -17.98
CA PRO A 95 3.67 -6.46 -18.05
C PRO A 95 4.42 -6.17 -16.74
N GLY A 96 4.27 -4.95 -16.20
CA GLY A 96 4.91 -4.57 -14.94
C GLY A 96 4.42 -5.41 -13.75
N PHE A 97 3.15 -5.81 -13.74
CA PHE A 97 2.64 -6.76 -12.75
C PHE A 97 3.33 -8.13 -12.84
N ILE A 98 3.50 -8.69 -14.04
CA ILE A 98 4.18 -9.97 -14.23
C ILE A 98 5.65 -9.88 -13.79
N ASP A 99 6.35 -8.82 -14.18
CA ASP A 99 7.75 -8.58 -13.80
C ASP A 99 7.88 -8.46 -12.27
N ALA A 100 6.98 -7.73 -11.62
CA ALA A 100 6.95 -7.61 -10.17
C ALA A 100 6.70 -8.96 -9.48
N VAL A 101 5.77 -9.78 -9.99
CA VAL A 101 5.51 -11.12 -9.45
C VAL A 101 6.72 -12.03 -9.62
N ALA A 102 7.41 -11.98 -10.76
CA ALA A 102 8.63 -12.75 -11.00
C ALA A 102 9.75 -12.36 -10.02
N GLY A 103 10.01 -11.07 -9.83
CA GLY A 103 11.01 -10.59 -8.87
C GLY A 103 10.67 -10.94 -7.42
N GLN A 104 9.40 -10.84 -7.04
CA GLN A 104 8.95 -11.28 -5.71
C GLN A 104 9.04 -12.79 -5.54
N PHE A 105 8.77 -13.58 -6.59
CA PHE A 105 8.93 -15.03 -6.55
C PHE A 105 10.39 -15.44 -6.32
N GLU A 106 11.33 -14.80 -7.02
CA GLU A 106 12.76 -15.02 -6.82
C GLU A 106 13.18 -14.71 -5.38
N TYR A 107 12.78 -13.56 -4.85
CA TYR A 107 13.06 -13.16 -3.47
C TYR A 107 12.48 -14.13 -2.44
N TYR A 108 11.20 -14.52 -2.58
CA TYR A 108 10.53 -15.43 -1.65
C TYR A 108 11.05 -16.87 -1.74
N SER A 109 11.68 -17.25 -2.85
CA SER A 109 12.27 -18.58 -3.04
C SER A 109 13.65 -18.72 -2.39
N GLN A 110 14.26 -17.62 -1.93
CA GLN A 110 15.56 -17.67 -1.27
C GLN A 110 15.48 -18.39 0.09
N PRO A 111 16.43 -19.30 0.40
CA PRO A 111 16.43 -20.03 1.66
C PRO A 111 16.43 -19.10 2.88
N GLY A 112 15.48 -19.31 3.79
CA GLY A 112 15.41 -18.57 5.07
C GLY A 112 14.74 -17.20 5.01
N VAL A 113 14.24 -16.76 3.84
CA VAL A 113 13.61 -15.42 3.70
C VAL A 113 12.14 -15.43 4.14
N VAL A 114 11.28 -16.24 3.51
CA VAL A 114 9.86 -16.33 3.88
C VAL A 114 9.40 -17.78 3.95
N LYS A 115 8.55 -18.09 4.93
CA LYS A 115 7.99 -19.45 5.10
C LYS A 115 6.78 -19.71 4.22
N ASP A 116 5.97 -18.67 3.99
CA ASP A 116 4.72 -18.77 3.23
C ASP A 116 4.96 -18.40 1.76
N PRO A 117 4.36 -19.11 0.79
CA PRO A 117 4.34 -18.68 -0.60
C PRO A 117 3.74 -17.28 -0.73
N LEU A 118 4.23 -16.47 -1.69
CA LEU A 118 3.83 -15.07 -1.88
C LEU A 118 2.30 -14.85 -1.85
N HIS A 119 1.54 -15.66 -2.60
CA HIS A 119 0.08 -15.56 -2.64
C HIS A 119 -0.60 -15.86 -1.28
N VAL A 120 -0.01 -16.73 -0.45
CA VAL A 120 -0.50 -17.01 0.92
C VAL A 120 -0.24 -15.82 1.83
N ALA A 121 0.95 -15.23 1.74
CA ALA A 121 1.29 -14.02 2.49
C ALA A 121 0.35 -12.86 2.14
N LEU A 122 0.07 -12.62 0.86
CA LEU A 122 -0.86 -11.59 0.39
C LEU A 122 -2.29 -11.83 0.89
N HIS A 123 -2.77 -13.09 0.86
CA HIS A 123 -4.09 -13.41 1.38
C HIS A 123 -4.21 -13.09 2.87
N ARG A 124 -3.19 -13.44 3.67
CA ARG A 124 -3.13 -13.12 5.11
C ARG A 124 -3.01 -11.63 5.39
N ALA A 125 -2.42 -10.87 4.47
CA ALA A 125 -2.32 -9.42 4.54
C ALA A 125 -3.63 -8.71 4.19
N GLY A 126 -4.72 -9.43 3.91
CA GLY A 126 -6.01 -8.83 3.57
C GLY A 126 -6.16 -8.50 2.08
N CYS A 127 -5.32 -9.07 1.21
CA CYS A 127 -5.40 -8.91 -0.24
C CYS A 127 -5.84 -10.20 -0.96
N PRO A 128 -7.04 -10.74 -0.68
CA PRO A 128 -7.46 -12.05 -1.18
C PRO A 128 -7.68 -12.12 -2.70
N ASN A 129 -8.14 -11.06 -3.36
CA ASN A 129 -8.38 -11.07 -4.79
C ASN A 129 -7.07 -10.93 -5.55
N PHE A 130 -6.22 -10.00 -5.13
CA PHE A 130 -4.88 -9.85 -5.68
C PHE A 130 -4.03 -11.12 -5.46
N ALA A 131 -4.16 -11.77 -4.29
CA ALA A 131 -3.51 -13.05 -4.02
C ALA A 131 -3.92 -14.15 -5.04
N LYS A 132 -5.19 -14.23 -5.43
CA LYS A 132 -5.64 -15.17 -6.47
C LYS A 132 -4.98 -14.87 -7.81
N ARG A 133 -4.89 -13.59 -8.18
CA ARG A 133 -4.25 -13.13 -9.41
C ARG A 133 -2.76 -13.48 -9.43
N VAL A 134 -2.05 -13.19 -8.35
CA VAL A 134 -0.64 -13.57 -8.18
C VAL A 134 -0.45 -15.08 -8.26
N LYS A 135 -1.32 -15.88 -7.65
CA LYS A 135 -1.26 -17.35 -7.75
C LYS A 135 -1.37 -17.85 -9.20
N LEU A 136 -2.21 -17.21 -10.02
CA LEU A 136 -2.34 -17.55 -11.44
C LEU A 136 -1.07 -17.15 -12.22
N ALA A 137 -0.55 -15.94 -11.99
CA ALA A 137 0.68 -15.48 -12.61
C ALA A 137 1.88 -16.40 -12.26
N LEU A 138 2.03 -16.78 -11.00
CA LEU A 138 3.08 -17.72 -10.55
C LEU A 138 3.01 -19.07 -11.27
N ARG A 139 1.80 -19.60 -11.50
CA ARG A 139 1.62 -20.85 -12.25
C ARG A 139 2.10 -20.71 -13.70
N GLN A 140 1.82 -19.57 -14.33
CA GLN A 140 2.24 -19.31 -15.71
C GLN A 140 3.77 -19.18 -15.80
N ILE A 141 4.37 -18.43 -14.87
CA ILE A 141 5.83 -18.26 -14.79
C ILE A 141 6.52 -19.61 -14.59
N ALA A 142 6.02 -20.45 -13.69
CA ALA A 142 6.59 -21.77 -13.43
C ALA A 142 6.48 -22.74 -14.62
N LEU A 143 5.52 -22.55 -15.54
CA LEU A 143 5.38 -23.36 -16.75
C LEU A 143 6.30 -22.90 -17.89
N GLN A 144 6.90 -21.71 -17.78
CA GLN A 144 7.80 -21.13 -18.78
C GLN A 144 9.29 -21.35 -18.43
N GLN A 145 9.58 -21.96 -17.28
CA GLN A 145 10.91 -22.38 -16.83
C GLN A 145 11.14 -23.85 -17.16
#